data_AF-A0A355TYT7-F1
#
_entry.id   AF-A0A355TYT7-F1
#
_cell.length_a   1.000
_cell.length_b   1.000
_cell.length_c   1.000
_cell.angle_alpha   90.00
_cell.angle_beta   90.00
_cell.angle_gamma   90.00
#
_symmetry.space_group_name_H-M   'P 1'
#
loop_
_entity.id
_entity.type
_entity.pdbx_description
1 polymer ?
#
loop_
_entity_poly.entity_id
_entity_poly.type
_entity_poly.pdbx_seq_one_letter_code
_entity_poly.pdbx_strand_id
1 'polypeptide(L)'
;LEKGEKGGKKLEAKAGRGLFIALMLFVGIPLPGTGAWTGTLAASILDMGFKKSIVAVILGVLMAGIIMGVASILVANGINTIFAP
;
A
#
# COMPACT_ATOMS: atom_id res chain seq x y z
N LEU A 1 -20.66 5.24 13.49
CA LEU A 1 -19.34 5.05 14.13
C LEU A 1 -19.22 3.65 14.75
N GLU A 2 -20.17 3.22 15.59
CA GLU A 2 -20.17 1.88 16.25
C GLU A 2 -20.17 0.63 15.34
N LYS A 3 -20.73 0.72 14.13
CA LYS A 3 -20.87 -0.44 13.21
C LYS A 3 -19.58 -0.75 12.44
N GLY A 4 -18.78 0.28 12.15
CA GLY A 4 -17.48 0.13 11.48
C GLY A 4 -16.45 -0.50 12.41
N GLU A 5 -16.38 -0.04 13.66
CA GLU A 5 -15.48 -0.57 14.69
C GLU A 5 -15.74 -2.06 14.99
N LYS A 6 -17.02 -2.48 15.06
CA LYS A 6 -17.41 -3.89 15.22
C LYS A 6 -17.05 -4.75 14.01
N GLY A 7 -17.05 -4.18 12.80
CA GLY A 7 -16.64 -4.85 11.56
C GLY A 7 -15.12 -5.02 11.46
N GLY A 8 -14.37 -3.94 11.74
CA GLY A 8 -12.92 -3.92 11.81
C GLY A 8 -12.37 -4.91 12.84
N LYS A 9 -12.90 -4.90 14.07
CA LYS A 9 -12.52 -5.86 15.13
C LYS A 9 -12.83 -7.31 14.76
N LYS A 10 -13.93 -7.60 14.05
CA LYS A 10 -14.24 -8.97 13.56
C LYS A 10 -13.28 -9.41 12.47
N LEU A 11 -12.89 -8.51 11.57
CA LEU A 11 -11.92 -8.79 10.52
C LEU A 11 -10.51 -8.90 11.06
N GLU A 12 -10.10 -8.05 12.02
CA GLU A 12 -8.83 -8.17 12.73
C GLU A 12 -8.78 -9.48 13.55
N ALA A 13 -9.87 -9.88 14.20
CA ALA A 13 -9.93 -11.16 14.93
C ALA A 13 -9.88 -12.39 14.01
N LYS A 14 -10.42 -12.28 12.79
CA LYS A 14 -10.47 -13.40 11.82
C LYS A 14 -9.24 -13.48 10.92
N ALA A 15 -8.67 -12.34 10.53
CA ALA A 15 -7.54 -12.24 9.60
C ALA A 15 -6.21 -11.92 10.30
N GLY A 16 -6.22 -11.30 11.49
CA GLY A 16 -5.04 -10.99 12.29
C GLY A 16 -3.97 -10.26 11.49
N ARG A 17 -2.76 -10.86 11.42
CA ARG A 17 -1.63 -10.35 10.64
C ARG A 17 -1.89 -10.29 9.13
N GLY A 18 -2.82 -11.09 8.60
CA GLY A 18 -3.18 -11.08 7.18
C GLY A 18 -3.78 -9.75 6.72
N LEU A 19 -4.45 -9.02 7.61
CA LEU A 19 -4.99 -7.70 7.31
C LEU A 19 -3.87 -6.66 7.09
N PHE A 20 -2.81 -6.77 7.88
CA PHE A 20 -1.62 -5.92 7.77
C PHE A 20 -0.85 -6.19 6.47
N ILE A 21 -0.71 -7.46 6.09
CA ILE A 21 -0.06 -7.87 4.86
C ILE A 21 -0.89 -7.44 3.64
N ALA A 22 -2.22 -7.60 3.68
CA ALA A 22 -3.10 -7.14 2.63
C ALA A 22 -3.02 -5.63 2.42
N LEU A 23 -2.99 -4.84 3.51
CA LEU A 23 -2.81 -3.40 3.45
C LEU A 23 -1.44 -3.01 2.86
N MET A 24 -0.37 -3.69 3.30
CA MET A 24 0.98 -3.45 2.81
C MET A 24 1.12 -3.81 1.33
N LEU A 25 0.55 -4.93 0.88
CA LEU A 25 0.54 -5.33 -0.53
C LEU A 25 -0.31 -4.40 -1.38
N PHE A 26 -1.48 -3.97 -0.88
CA PHE A 26 -2.31 -2.99 -1.56
C PHE A 26 -1.57 -1.67 -1.77
N VAL A 27 -0.84 -1.19 -0.77
CA VAL A 27 -0.03 0.03 -0.88
C VAL A 27 1.25 -0.20 -1.71
N GLY A 28 1.85 -1.39 -1.62
CA GLY A 28 3.12 -1.74 -2.24
C GLY A 28 3.04 -2.05 -3.73
N ILE A 29 1.88 -2.51 -4.22
CA ILE A 29 1.64 -2.68 -5.64
C ILE A 29 1.44 -1.28 -6.25
N PRO A 30 2.28 -0.84 -7.20
CA PRO A 30 2.17 0.46 -7.82
C PRO A 30 1.08 0.46 -8.91
N LEU A 31 -0.18 0.22 -8.53
CA LEU A 31 -1.33 0.39 -9.41
C LEU A 31 -1.86 1.84 -9.28
N PRO A 32 -2.28 2.47 -10.39
CA PRO A 32 -2.94 3.77 -10.33
C PRO A 32 -4.24 3.62 -9.51
N GLY A 33 -4.34 4.30 -8.36
CA GLY A 33 -5.46 4.16 -7.42
C GLY A 33 -5.12 3.43 -6.13
N THR A 34 -4.05 2.63 -6.09
CA THR A 34 -3.55 1.99 -4.88
C THR A 34 -2.37 2.79 -4.31
N GLY A 35 -2.30 2.93 -2.99
CA GLY A 35 -1.23 3.70 -2.35
C GLY A 35 -1.59 4.19 -0.97
N ALA A 36 -0.77 5.09 -0.42
CA ALA A 36 -0.93 5.58 0.94
C ALA A 36 -2.31 6.18 1.22
N TRP A 37 -2.85 6.96 0.30
CA TRP A 37 -4.16 7.61 0.40
C TRP A 37 -5.34 6.64 0.50
N THR A 38 -5.37 5.57 -0.29
CA THR A 38 -6.40 4.53 -0.23
C THR A 38 -6.11 3.50 0.87
N GLY A 39 -4.84 3.28 1.20
CA GLY A 39 -4.40 2.45 2.32
C GLY A 39 -4.72 3.05 3.69
N THR A 40 -4.59 4.37 3.88
CA THR A 40 -4.99 5.04 5.13
C THR A 40 -6.50 5.05 5.30
N LEU A 41 -7.24 5.18 4.20
CA LEU A 41 -8.71 5.06 4.19
C LEU A 41 -9.15 3.64 4.58
N ALA A 42 -8.53 2.62 3.99
CA ALA A 42 -8.80 1.21 4.32
C ALA A 42 -8.44 0.90 5.78
N ALA A 43 -7.31 1.41 6.28
CA ALA A 43 -6.90 1.26 7.68
C ALA A 43 -7.88 1.91 8.66
N SER A 44 -8.44 3.07 8.31
CA SER A 44 -9.46 3.77 9.09
C SER A 44 -10.78 2.99 9.16
N ILE A 45 -11.20 2.36 8.05
CA ILE A 45 -12.40 1.50 8.01
C ILE A 45 -12.19 0.20 8.78
N LEU A 46 -10.97 -0.34 8.75
CA LEU A 46 -10.60 -1.59 9.41
C LEU A 46 -10.25 -1.43 10.90
N ASP A 47 -10.24 -0.19 11.41
CA ASP A 47 -9.82 0.18 12.78
C ASP A 47 -8.45 -0.42 13.17
N MET A 48 -7.57 -0.59 12.18
CA MET A 48 -6.21 -1.01 12.44
C MET A 48 -5.53 0.12 13.22
N GLY A 49 -5.13 -0.16 14.46
CA GLY A 49 -4.59 0.87 15.36
C GLY A 49 -3.60 1.80 14.66
N PHE A 50 -3.79 3.12 14.82
CA PHE A 50 -3.14 4.19 14.05
C PHE A 50 -1.63 3.99 13.80
N LYS A 51 -0.88 3.56 14.82
CA LYS A 51 0.56 3.28 14.73
C LYS A 51 0.89 2.11 13.78
N LYS A 52 0.12 1.02 13.85
CA LYS A 52 0.30 -0.17 12.99
C LYS A 52 0.06 0.21 11.53
N SER A 53 -1.02 0.94 11.29
CA SER A 53 -1.43 1.39 9.94
C SER A 53 -0.39 2.30 9.30
N ILE A 54 0.15 3.26 10.04
CA ILE A 54 1.21 4.15 9.55
C ILE A 54 2.47 3.35 9.18
N VAL A 55 2.89 2.42 10.04
CA VAL A 55 4.09 1.59 9.77
C VAL A 55 3.89 0.71 8.54
N ALA A 56 2.70 0.09 8.38
CA ALA A 56 2.37 -0.70 7.19
C ALA A 56 2.43 0.13 5.90
N VAL A 57 1.84 1.33 5.93
CA VAL A 57 1.78 2.23 4.79
C VAL A 57 3.17 2.76 4.42
N ILE A 58 3.97 3.20 5.39
CA ILE A 58 5.34 3.69 5.14
C ILE A 58 6.20 2.60 4.50
N LEU A 59 6.14 1.37 5.02
CA LEU A 59 6.88 0.24 4.46
C LEU A 59 6.41 -0.11 3.04
N GLY A 60 5.09 -0.11 2.80
CA GLY A 60 4.52 -0.33 1.48
C GLY A 60 4.95 0.73 0.46
N VAL A 61 4.91 2.02 0.84
CA VAL A 61 5.31 3.13 -0.04
C VAL A 61 6.81 3.12 -0.35
N LEU A 62 7.66 2.85 0.64
CA LEU A 62 9.10 2.72 0.41
C LEU A 62 9.40 1.60 -0.60
N MET A 63 8.73 0.46 -0.45
CA MET A 63 8.88 -0.66 -1.39
C MET A 63 8.36 -0.30 -2.79
N ALA A 64 7.17 0.30 -2.88
CA ALA A 64 6.60 0.76 -4.14
C ALA A 64 7.50 1.79 -4.84
N GLY A 65 8.09 2.71 -4.08
CA GLY A 65 9.01 3.72 -4.58
C GLY A 65 10.30 3.13 -5.16
N ILE A 66 10.88 2.12 -4.52
CA ILE A 66 12.06 1.42 -5.05
C ILE A 66 11.72 0.70 -6.35
N ILE A 67 10.62 -0.06 -6.37
CA ILE A 67 10.18 -0.81 -7.56
C ILE A 67 9.89 0.15 -8.72
N MET A 68 9.13 1.23 -8.48
CA MET A 68 8.80 2.21 -9.51
C MET A 68 9.99 3.07 -9.92
N GLY A 69 10.93 3.34 -9.02
CA GLY A 69 12.16 4.06 -9.33
C GLY A 69 13.01 3.25 -10.32
N VAL A 70 13.23 1.96 -10.03
CA VAL A 70 13.95 1.05 -10.93
C VAL A 70 13.20 0.89 -12.26
N ALA A 71 11.89 0.68 -12.22
CA ALA A 71 11.08 0.56 -13.44
C ALA A 71 11.13 1.82 -14.31
N SER A 72 11.05 3.01 -13.70
CA SER A 72 11.15 4.29 -14.43
C SER A 72 12.52 4.48 -15.06
N ILE A 73 13.61 4.12 -14.37
CA ILE A 73 14.97 4.18 -14.92
C ILE A 73 15.10 3.20 -16.10
N LEU A 74 14.60 1.97 -15.99
CA LEU A 74 14.64 0.99 -17.07
C LEU A 74 13.85 1.47 -18.30
N VAL A 75 12.64 1.98 -18.10
CA VAL A 75 11.81 2.52 -19.17
C VAL A 75 12.46 3.75 -19.80
N ALA A 76 12.98 4.68 -18.99
CA ALA A 76 13.66 5.88 -19.49
C ALA A 76 14.91 5.55 -20.30
N ASN A 77 15.74 4.60 -19.85
CA ASN A 77 16.90 4.14 -20.62
C ASN A 77 16.49 3.42 -21.91
N GLY A 78 15.46 2.57 -21.87
CA GLY A 78 14.92 1.93 -23.07
C GLY A 78 14.41 2.93 -24.09
N ILE A 79 13.67 3.95 -23.65
CA ILE A 79 13.19 5.05 -24.51
C ILE A 79 14.38 5.83 -25.08
N ASN A 80 15.38 6.20 -24.25
CA ASN A 80 16.56 6.91 -24.75
C ASN A 80 17.30 6.09 -25.82
N THR A 81 17.52 4.79 -25.62
CA THR A 81 18.20 3.95 -26.63
C THR A 81 17.43 3.80 -27.95
N ILE A 82 16.12 4.02 -27.95
CA ILE A 82 15.28 3.90 -29.15
C ILE A 82 15.12 5.25 -29.87
N PHE A 83 15.02 6.35 -29.12
CA PHE A 83 14.71 7.68 -29.66
C PHE A 83 15.91 8.64 -29.73
N ALA A 84 17.03 8.29 -29.08
CA ALA A 84 18.28 9.05 -29.10
C ALA A 84 19.49 8.09 -29.06
N PRO A 85 19.88 7.49 -30.21
CA PRO A 85 21.09 6.67 -30.31
C PRO A 85 22.39 7.50 -30.24
#